data_AF-A0A926T571-F1
#
_entry.id   AF-A0A926T571-F1
#
_cell.length_a   1.000
_cell.length_b   1.000
_cell.length_c   1.000
_cell.angle_alpha   90.00
_cell.angle_beta   90.00
_cell.angle_gamma   90.00
#
_symmetry.space_group_name_H-M   'P 1'
#
loop_
_entity.id
_entity.type
_entity.pdbx_description
1 polymer ?
#
loop_
_entity_poly.entity_id
_entity_poly.type
_entity_poly.pdbx_seq_one_letter_code
_entity_poly.pdbx_strand_id
1 'polypeptide(L)'
;MTQTTQLLPPFLERLVQESQAIPPQAELAARINSAHQQCVAFPTTALLHARNAGEWLLQAQEQLTPEGWLSWLKECCTVSERTAQTYMQIARGWPKLVPSPAILPASETSALALRDCERAELYSNVEEPIQIAATLEPAPPISPKETLVPATDTLTFFIPGGVVPKARPRVTANGTFLPPRYRAWRNHAEVEIFKQLGEKSSLPVLPLQRAAVKVRLIGKHRMNADGDNIVGSCLDSLVAAGVIKNDNLSYIPEIYFKLIPQGTQGVQITLLPLPSPEGSK
;
A
#
# COMPACT_ATOMS: atom_id res chain seq x y z
N MET A 1 -1.67 14.48 -55.50
CA MET A 1 -2.29 14.14 -54.21
C MET A 1 -1.56 14.91 -53.12
N THR A 2 -1.99 16.12 -52.83
CA THR A 2 -1.39 16.99 -51.81
C THR A 2 -2.08 16.71 -50.48
N GLN A 3 -1.33 16.17 -49.51
CA GLN A 3 -1.82 16.01 -48.15
C GLN A 3 -1.95 17.38 -47.50
N THR A 4 -3.17 17.75 -47.12
CA THR A 4 -3.45 18.91 -46.28
C THR A 4 -3.05 18.58 -44.85
N THR A 5 -1.87 19.02 -44.44
CA THR A 5 -1.47 19.07 -43.03
C THR A 5 -2.37 20.09 -42.34
N GLN A 6 -3.38 19.64 -41.60
CA GLN A 6 -4.14 20.50 -40.69
C GLN A 6 -3.22 20.93 -39.55
N LEU A 7 -2.75 22.18 -39.60
CA LEU A 7 -2.06 22.84 -38.49
C LEU A 7 -3.08 23.16 -37.40
N LEU A 8 -2.73 22.85 -36.15
CA LEU A 8 -3.55 23.19 -35.00
C LEU A 8 -3.64 24.72 -34.83
N PRO A 9 -4.79 25.25 -34.38
CA PRO A 9 -4.91 26.67 -34.07
C PRO A 9 -3.85 27.13 -33.04
N PRO A 10 -3.24 28.31 -33.19
CA PRO A 10 -2.13 28.79 -32.33
C PRO A 10 -2.47 28.85 -30.83
N PHE A 11 -3.75 29.04 -30.49
CA PHE A 11 -4.24 29.04 -29.12
C PHE A 11 -4.22 27.63 -28.50
N LEU A 12 -4.56 26.61 -29.29
CA LEU A 12 -4.47 25.21 -28.84
C LEU A 12 -3.01 24.76 -28.74
N GLU A 13 -2.15 25.22 -29.65
CA GLU A 13 -0.70 25.00 -29.52
C GLU A 13 -0.14 25.61 -28.22
N ARG A 14 -0.58 26.81 -27.86
CA ARG A 14 -0.15 27.48 -26.62
C ARG A 14 -0.63 26.76 -25.36
N LEU A 15 -1.89 26.32 -25.34
CA LEU A 15 -2.43 25.53 -24.22
C LEU A 15 -1.76 24.16 -24.07
N VAL A 16 -1.42 23.51 -25.19
CA VAL A 16 -0.66 22.25 -25.19
C VAL A 16 0.76 22.48 -24.70
N GLN A 17 1.42 23.57 -25.11
CA GLN A 17 2.75 23.94 -24.62
C GLN A 17 2.76 24.28 -23.13
N GLU A 18 1.75 25.00 -22.63
CA GLU A 18 1.59 25.30 -21.20
C GLU A 18 1.30 24.04 -20.38
N SER A 19 0.55 23.07 -20.94
CA SER A 19 0.27 21.78 -20.31
C SER A 19 1.49 20.83 -20.26
N GLN A 20 2.53 21.09 -21.06
CA GLN A 20 3.74 20.24 -21.14
C GLN A 20 5.00 20.88 -20.55
N ALA A 21 4.92 22.12 -20.05
CA ALA A 21 6.05 22.76 -19.38
C ALA A 21 6.23 22.19 -17.96
N ILE A 22 7.46 21.80 -17.60
CA ILE A 22 7.77 21.35 -16.25
C ILE A 22 7.66 22.55 -15.29
N PRO A 23 6.91 22.45 -14.17
CA PRO A 23 6.71 23.58 -13.27
C PRO A 23 8.03 24.11 -12.67
N PRO A 24 8.11 25.39 -12.27
CA PRO A 24 9.28 25.93 -11.59
C PRO A 24 9.63 25.17 -10.30
N GLN A 25 10.92 25.12 -9.96
CA GLN A 25 11.42 24.39 -8.79
C GLN A 25 10.74 24.77 -7.46
N ALA A 26 10.44 26.05 -7.25
CA ALA A 26 9.73 26.51 -6.06
C ALA A 26 8.30 25.95 -5.97
N GLU A 27 7.62 25.84 -7.11
CA GLU A 27 6.28 25.26 -7.18
C GLU A 27 6.32 23.74 -6.97
N LEU A 28 7.30 23.05 -7.58
CA LEU A 28 7.53 21.63 -7.33
C LEU A 28 7.77 21.35 -5.84
N ALA A 29 8.62 22.13 -5.18
CA ALA A 29 8.87 22.01 -3.74
C ALA A 29 7.58 22.17 -2.92
N ALA A 30 6.75 23.17 -3.24
CA ALA A 30 5.47 23.39 -2.56
C ALA A 30 4.50 22.20 -2.74
N ARG A 31 4.39 21.69 -3.97
CA ARG A 31 3.57 20.51 -4.30
C ARG A 31 4.06 19.26 -3.56
N ILE A 32 5.37 19.00 -3.57
CA ILE A 32 6.00 17.86 -2.87
C ILE A 32 5.72 17.94 -1.37
N ASN A 33 5.91 19.12 -0.76
CA ASN A 33 5.65 19.31 0.67
C ASN A 33 4.18 19.09 1.00
N SER A 34 3.27 19.61 0.17
CA SER A 34 1.83 19.41 0.35
C SER A 34 1.43 17.92 0.25
N ALA A 35 1.88 17.21 -0.78
CA ALA A 35 1.59 15.78 -0.90
C ALA A 35 2.26 14.96 0.18
N HIS A 36 3.47 15.30 0.62
CA HIS A 36 4.08 14.61 1.76
C HIS A 36 3.25 14.80 3.03
N GLN A 37 2.78 16.02 3.31
CA GLN A 37 1.89 16.29 4.43
C GLN A 37 0.59 15.49 4.31
N GLN A 38 -0.01 15.42 3.12
CA GLN A 38 -1.21 14.62 2.86
C GLN A 38 -0.94 13.12 3.03
N CYS A 39 0.20 12.61 2.59
CA CYS A 39 0.62 11.22 2.81
C CYS A 39 0.69 10.89 4.31
N VAL A 40 1.18 11.82 5.13
CA VAL A 40 1.24 11.69 6.60
C VAL A 40 -0.14 11.88 7.25
N ALA A 41 -1.00 12.72 6.68
CA ALA A 41 -2.31 13.06 7.24
C ALA A 41 -3.40 12.02 6.92
N PHE A 42 -3.41 11.48 5.71
CA PHE A 42 -4.47 10.64 5.16
C PHE A 42 -3.94 9.25 4.79
N PRO A 43 -4.02 8.28 5.70
CA PRO A 43 -3.38 7.00 5.47
C PRO A 43 -4.05 6.11 4.43
N THR A 44 -5.35 6.26 4.22
CA THR A 44 -6.11 5.52 3.19
C THR A 44 -5.71 5.93 1.78
N THR A 45 -5.21 7.15 1.60
CA THR A 45 -4.72 7.69 0.32
C THR A 45 -3.21 7.94 0.33
N ALA A 46 -2.49 7.46 1.35
CA ALA A 46 -1.09 7.78 1.56
C ALA A 46 -0.23 7.39 0.36
N LEU A 47 -0.49 6.22 -0.21
CA LEU A 47 0.21 5.72 -1.38
C LEU A 47 -0.02 6.58 -2.64
N LEU A 48 -1.23 7.10 -2.84
CA LEU A 48 -1.52 8.03 -3.93
C LEU A 48 -0.75 9.34 -3.77
N HIS A 49 -0.73 9.91 -2.56
CA HIS A 49 0.04 11.12 -2.28
C HIS A 49 1.54 10.88 -2.42
N ALA A 50 2.04 9.71 -2.01
CA ALA A 50 3.43 9.31 -2.18
C ALA A 50 3.81 9.18 -3.66
N ARG A 51 2.93 8.60 -4.49
CA ARG A 51 3.10 8.54 -5.95
C ARG A 51 3.17 9.96 -6.55
N ASN A 52 2.23 10.83 -6.23
CA ASN A 52 2.20 12.21 -6.75
C ASN A 52 3.47 12.99 -6.37
N ALA A 53 3.88 12.90 -5.10
CA ALA A 53 5.15 13.48 -4.65
C ALA A 53 6.35 12.91 -5.42
N GLY A 54 6.35 11.60 -5.69
CA GLY A 54 7.36 10.93 -6.51
C GLY A 54 7.44 11.45 -7.95
N GLU A 55 6.30 11.70 -8.59
CA GLU A 55 6.26 12.27 -9.95
C GLU A 55 6.86 13.68 -9.99
N TRP A 56 6.53 14.54 -9.02
CA TRP A 56 7.11 15.88 -8.94
C TRP A 56 8.60 15.86 -8.55
N LEU A 57 9.03 14.89 -7.74
CA LEU A 57 10.45 14.68 -7.45
C LEU A 57 11.22 14.25 -8.71
N LEU A 58 10.64 13.38 -9.55
CA LEU A 58 11.24 13.00 -10.83
C LEU A 58 11.35 14.20 -11.78
N GLN A 59 10.29 15.01 -11.88
CA GLN A 59 10.30 16.25 -12.66
C GLN A 59 11.36 17.26 -12.17
N ALA A 60 11.49 17.43 -10.86
CA ALA A 60 12.51 18.30 -10.29
C ALA A 60 13.93 17.75 -10.53
N GLN A 61 14.11 16.43 -10.51
CA GLN A 61 15.40 15.78 -10.80
C GLN A 61 15.83 15.99 -12.27
N GLU A 62 14.89 16.14 -13.21
CA GLU A 62 15.19 16.44 -14.61
C GLU A 62 15.68 17.89 -14.83
N GLN A 63 15.34 18.82 -13.93
CA GLN A 63 15.73 20.23 -14.02
C GLN A 63 17.06 20.56 -13.34
N LEU A 64 17.58 19.66 -12.50
CA LEU A 64 18.69 19.93 -11.59
C LEU A 64 19.89 19.04 -11.92
N THR A 65 21.09 19.58 -11.73
CA THR A 65 22.30 18.74 -11.75
C THR A 65 22.28 17.77 -10.56
N PRO A 66 22.98 16.63 -10.62
CA PRO A 66 23.03 15.68 -9.50
C PRO A 66 23.46 16.32 -8.17
N GLU A 67 24.38 17.28 -8.23
CA GLU A 67 24.87 18.04 -7.08
C GLU A 67 23.83 19.06 -6.58
N GLY A 68 23.15 19.75 -7.50
CA GLY A 68 22.09 20.71 -7.17
C GLY A 68 20.83 20.05 -6.60
N TRP A 69 20.54 18.81 -7.00
CA TRP A 69 19.39 18.03 -6.52
C TRP A 69 19.38 17.85 -5.00
N LEU A 70 20.50 17.40 -4.42
CA LEU A 70 20.58 17.10 -2.99
C LEU A 70 20.47 18.38 -2.14
N SER A 71 21.13 19.45 -2.56
CA SER A 71 21.05 20.75 -1.88
C SER A 71 19.64 21.32 -1.93
N TRP A 72 19.00 21.31 -3.11
CA TRP A 72 17.63 21.76 -3.27
C TRP A 72 16.64 20.95 -2.44
N LEU A 73 16.77 19.61 -2.41
CA LEU A 73 15.89 18.75 -1.62
C LEU A 73 15.97 19.09 -0.13
N LYS A 74 17.17 19.35 0.38
CA LYS A 74 17.41 19.67 1.79
C LYS A 74 16.92 21.07 2.17
N GLU A 75 17.04 22.04 1.27
CA GLU A 75 16.72 23.45 1.54
C GLU A 75 15.25 23.79 1.27
N CYS A 76 14.65 23.18 0.24
CA CYS A 76 13.30 23.54 -0.22
C CYS A 76 12.22 22.52 0.18
N CYS A 77 12.61 21.26 0.44
CA CYS A 77 11.65 20.21 0.77
C CYS A 77 11.74 19.76 2.23
N THR A 78 10.59 19.35 2.77
CA THR A 78 10.44 18.80 4.13
C THR A 78 10.68 17.29 4.19
N VAL A 79 10.73 16.62 3.03
CA VAL A 79 10.99 15.19 2.93
C VAL A 79 12.48 14.88 3.13
N SER A 80 12.79 13.78 3.81
CA SER A 80 14.17 13.28 3.87
C SER A 80 14.60 12.67 2.53
N GLU A 81 15.91 12.63 2.27
CA GLU A 81 16.48 12.02 1.06
C GLU A 81 15.98 10.59 0.85
N ARG A 82 16.01 9.77 1.91
CA ARG A 82 15.47 8.41 1.89
C ARG A 82 13.99 8.39 1.49
N THR A 83 13.17 9.28 2.04
CA THR A 83 11.74 9.35 1.71
C THR A 83 11.54 9.75 0.26
N ALA A 84 12.29 10.74 -0.23
CA ALA A 84 12.23 11.21 -1.60
C ALA A 84 12.61 10.10 -2.59
N GLN A 85 13.72 9.40 -2.36
CA GLN A 85 14.12 8.23 -3.15
C GLN A 85 13.01 7.18 -3.19
N THR A 86 12.34 6.96 -2.06
CA THR A 86 11.29 5.96 -1.96
C THR A 86 10.04 6.38 -2.75
N TYR A 87 9.60 7.65 -2.64
CA TYR A 87 8.49 8.18 -3.45
C TYR A 87 8.78 8.12 -4.96
N MET A 88 10.00 8.46 -5.37
CA MET A 88 10.42 8.34 -6.78
C MET A 88 10.39 6.89 -7.27
N GLN A 89 10.75 5.91 -6.42
CA GLN A 89 10.63 4.49 -6.73
C GLN A 89 9.18 4.05 -6.90
N ILE A 90 8.27 4.51 -6.02
CA ILE A 90 6.82 4.28 -6.16
C ILE A 90 6.33 4.79 -7.51
N ALA A 91 6.66 6.04 -7.88
CA ALA A 91 6.24 6.64 -9.14
C ALA A 91 6.76 5.86 -10.36
N ARG A 92 8.02 5.41 -10.34
CA ARG A 92 8.61 4.57 -11.40
C ARG A 92 7.95 3.20 -11.52
N GLY A 93 7.55 2.59 -10.39
CA GLY A 93 6.91 1.27 -10.34
C GLY A 93 5.41 1.30 -10.64
N TRP A 94 4.77 2.46 -10.51
CA TRP A 94 3.32 2.62 -10.62
C TRP A 94 2.68 2.03 -11.89
N PRO A 95 3.23 2.26 -13.11
CA PRO A 95 2.62 1.76 -14.34
C PRO A 95 2.59 0.23 -14.45
N LYS A 96 3.43 -0.49 -13.69
CA LYS A 96 3.49 -1.96 -13.71
C LYS A 96 2.39 -2.60 -12.87
N LEU A 97 1.78 -1.84 -11.96
CA LEU A 97 0.86 -2.34 -10.94
C LEU A 97 -0.60 -2.00 -11.25
N VAL A 98 -0.83 -0.99 -12.09
CA VAL A 98 -2.15 -0.64 -12.62
C VAL A 98 -2.20 -1.09 -14.08
N PRO A 99 -3.08 -2.02 -14.49
CA PRO A 99 -3.31 -2.29 -15.91
C PRO A 99 -3.72 -0.98 -16.57
N SER A 100 -2.98 -0.55 -17.59
CA SER A 100 -3.20 0.75 -18.24
C SER A 100 -4.67 0.90 -18.67
N PRO A 101 -5.42 1.88 -18.12
CA PRO A 101 -6.57 2.40 -18.83
C PRO A 101 -6.04 3.43 -19.83
N ALA A 102 -6.30 3.17 -21.10
CA ALA A 102 -6.16 4.20 -22.12
C ALA A 102 -6.87 5.47 -21.64
N ILE A 103 -6.09 6.55 -21.48
CA ILE A 103 -6.53 7.95 -21.36
C ILE A 103 -7.64 8.17 -20.30
N LEU A 104 -7.25 8.39 -19.04
CA LEU A 104 -8.13 9.09 -18.09
C LEU A 104 -7.87 10.60 -18.21
N PRO A 105 -8.88 11.44 -18.55
CA PRO A 105 -8.72 12.88 -18.57
C PRO A 105 -8.60 13.42 -17.14
N ALA A 106 -7.85 14.52 -17.00
CA ALA A 106 -7.38 15.15 -15.75
C ALA A 106 -8.46 15.73 -14.80
N SER A 107 -9.69 15.19 -14.77
CA SER A 107 -10.79 15.71 -13.94
C SER A 107 -11.20 14.83 -12.75
N GLU A 108 -10.71 13.58 -12.67
CA GLU A 108 -11.15 12.65 -11.61
C GLU A 108 -10.43 12.79 -10.26
N THR A 109 -9.49 13.72 -10.12
CA THR A 109 -8.85 14.04 -8.83
C THR A 109 -9.79 14.68 -7.80
N SER A 110 -11.02 15.05 -8.19
CA SER A 110 -12.00 15.71 -7.32
C SER A 110 -13.16 14.83 -6.85
N ALA A 111 -13.40 13.65 -7.46
CA ALA A 111 -14.62 12.88 -7.22
C ALA A 111 -14.55 11.85 -6.07
N LEU A 112 -13.34 11.44 -5.65
CA LEU A 112 -13.17 10.55 -4.50
C LEU A 112 -13.20 11.26 -3.14
N ALA A 113 -13.31 12.59 -3.10
CA ALA A 113 -13.33 13.38 -1.88
C ALA A 113 -14.75 13.58 -1.27
N LEU A 114 -15.81 13.03 -1.88
CA LEU A 114 -17.20 13.26 -1.45
C LEU A 114 -18.02 11.99 -1.15
N ARG A 115 -17.39 10.87 -0.81
CA ARG A 115 -18.13 9.63 -0.44
C ARG A 115 -17.78 9.07 0.94
N ASP A 116 -17.47 9.95 1.88
CA ASP A 116 -17.42 9.62 3.31
C ASP A 116 -18.49 10.43 4.06
N CYS A 117 -19.77 10.10 3.89
CA CYS A 117 -20.82 10.54 4.83
C CYS A 117 -22.06 9.65 4.94
N GLU A 118 -22.36 8.73 4.01
CA GLU A 118 -23.58 7.91 4.11
C GLU A 118 -23.27 6.42 4.02
N ARG A 119 -22.79 5.83 5.13
CA ARG A 119 -22.92 4.38 5.34
C ARG A 119 -22.87 4.00 6.82
N ALA A 120 -23.69 4.67 7.60
CA ALA A 120 -24.08 4.23 8.94
C ALA A 120 -25.61 4.34 8.98
N GLU A 121 -26.30 3.24 8.62
CA GLU A 121 -27.74 2.96 8.82
C GLU A 121 -28.24 2.04 7.69
N LEU A 122 -27.84 0.76 7.66
CA LEU A 122 -28.62 -0.24 6.92
C LEU A 122 -28.27 -1.68 7.29
N TYR A 123 -28.42 -2.09 8.56
CA TYR A 123 -28.62 -3.50 8.91
C TYR A 123 -29.44 -3.58 10.19
N SER A 124 -30.72 -3.24 10.09
CA SER A 124 -31.76 -3.68 11.02
C SER A 124 -32.66 -4.69 10.29
N ASN A 125 -32.99 -5.77 11.00
CA ASN A 125 -33.93 -6.85 10.68
C ASN A 125 -33.39 -8.00 9.82
N VAL A 126 -33.08 -9.14 10.45
CA VAL A 126 -33.95 -10.35 10.47
C VAL A 126 -33.56 -11.22 11.69
N GLU A 127 -34.42 -11.28 12.71
CA GLU A 127 -34.63 -12.46 13.59
C GLU A 127 -35.60 -13.41 12.82
N GLU A 128 -35.59 -14.75 12.87
CA GLU A 128 -35.52 -15.69 13.99
C GLU A 128 -35.55 -17.18 13.43
N PRO A 129 -35.77 -18.26 14.21
CA PRO A 129 -34.79 -19.21 14.77
C PRO A 129 -34.77 -20.61 14.10
N ILE A 130 -33.69 -21.40 14.27
CA ILE A 130 -33.75 -22.86 14.06
C ILE A 130 -33.01 -23.62 15.17
N GLN A 131 -33.73 -24.62 15.72
CA GLN A 131 -33.41 -25.51 16.83
C GLN A 131 -32.07 -26.26 16.75
N ILE A 132 -31.49 -26.42 17.94
CA ILE A 132 -30.35 -27.28 18.28
C ILE A 132 -30.81 -28.74 18.31
N ALA A 133 -30.11 -29.62 17.60
CA ALA A 133 -30.07 -31.05 17.92
C ALA A 133 -28.63 -31.55 17.77
N ALA A 134 -28.05 -31.98 18.89
CA ALA A 134 -26.73 -32.54 19.02
C ALA A 134 -26.71 -33.99 18.50
N THR A 135 -25.65 -34.38 17.78
CA THR A 135 -25.09 -35.73 17.89
C THR A 135 -23.60 -35.69 17.56
N LEU A 136 -22.80 -36.12 18.54
CA LEU A 136 -21.36 -36.35 18.47
C LEU A 136 -21.05 -37.69 17.79
N GLU A 137 -19.78 -37.81 17.34
CA GLU A 137 -18.99 -39.01 17.01
C GLU A 137 -18.69 -39.28 15.52
N PRO A 138 -17.56 -39.94 15.18
CA PRO A 138 -16.19 -39.43 15.29
C PRO A 138 -15.46 -39.50 13.93
N ALA A 139 -14.30 -38.83 13.84
CA ALA A 139 -13.49 -38.75 12.62
C ALA A 139 -12.93 -40.12 12.15
N PRO A 140 -12.97 -40.45 10.85
CA PRO A 140 -12.16 -41.52 10.27
C PRO A 140 -10.73 -41.03 9.90
N PRO A 141 -9.77 -41.95 9.79
CA PRO A 141 -8.34 -41.66 9.89
C PRO A 141 -7.74 -40.96 8.68
N ILE A 142 -6.71 -40.16 8.97
CA ILE A 142 -5.83 -39.45 8.04
C ILE A 142 -5.13 -40.45 7.13
N SER A 143 -5.32 -40.30 5.81
CA SER A 143 -4.39 -40.76 4.78
C SER A 143 -3.96 -39.53 3.96
N PRO A 144 -2.67 -39.13 3.97
CA PRO A 144 -2.23 -38.08 3.08
C PRO A 144 -2.03 -38.68 1.69
N LYS A 145 -3.03 -38.50 0.81
CA LYS A 145 -2.73 -38.42 -0.63
C LYS A 145 -1.97 -37.12 -0.83
N GLU A 146 -0.66 -37.21 -0.99
CA GLU A 146 0.18 -36.18 -1.61
C GLU A 146 -0.40 -35.85 -2.98
N THR A 147 -1.36 -34.92 -2.99
CA THR A 147 -1.77 -34.24 -4.20
C THR A 147 -0.73 -33.16 -4.39
N LEU A 148 0.10 -33.31 -5.44
CA LEU A 148 1.01 -32.28 -5.92
C LEU A 148 0.25 -30.96 -6.02
N VAL A 149 0.42 -30.09 -5.04
CA VAL A 149 -0.02 -28.70 -5.12
C VAL A 149 0.93 -28.04 -6.13
N PRO A 150 0.44 -27.40 -7.21
CA PRO A 150 1.32 -26.65 -8.09
C PRO A 150 2.11 -25.65 -7.24
N ALA A 151 3.42 -25.51 -7.51
CA ALA A 151 4.30 -24.65 -6.76
C ALA A 151 3.72 -23.24 -6.68
N THR A 152 3.07 -22.90 -5.57
CA THR A 152 2.48 -21.59 -5.39
C THR A 152 3.59 -20.61 -5.11
N ASP A 153 3.89 -19.74 -6.08
CA ASP A 153 4.90 -18.70 -5.93
C ASP A 153 4.61 -17.86 -4.68
N THR A 154 5.45 -18.02 -3.66
CA THR A 154 5.32 -17.27 -2.42
C THR A 154 5.70 -15.80 -2.64
N LEU A 155 4.92 -14.90 -2.05
CA LEU A 155 5.27 -13.48 -2.01
C LEU A 155 6.01 -13.18 -0.72
N THR A 156 7.29 -12.82 -0.81
CA THR A 156 8.07 -12.38 0.35
C THR A 156 8.41 -10.89 0.26
N PHE A 157 8.24 -10.22 1.39
CA PHE A 157 8.59 -8.82 1.63
C PHE A 157 9.52 -8.69 2.84
N PHE A 158 10.38 -7.67 2.84
CA PHE A 158 11.22 -7.29 3.97
C PHE A 158 11.07 -5.80 4.32
N ILE A 159 10.57 -5.47 5.50
CA ILE A 159 10.47 -4.08 5.96
C ILE A 159 11.62 -3.80 6.95
N PRO A 160 12.54 -2.88 6.64
CA PRO A 160 13.69 -2.61 7.50
C PRO A 160 13.28 -1.84 8.76
N GLY A 161 13.96 -2.14 9.88
CA GLY A 161 13.77 -1.47 11.17
C GLY A 161 12.78 -2.17 12.12
N GLY A 162 12.64 -1.60 13.32
CA GLY A 162 11.77 -2.17 14.35
C GLY A 162 10.28 -1.95 14.06
N VAL A 163 9.48 -3.02 14.09
CA VAL A 163 8.02 -2.92 13.97
C VAL A 163 7.43 -2.10 15.12
N VAL A 164 6.58 -1.12 14.79
CA VAL A 164 5.77 -0.41 15.78
C VAL A 164 4.47 -1.22 15.99
N PRO A 165 4.19 -1.70 17.23
CA PRO A 165 3.00 -2.49 17.51
C PRO A 165 1.70 -1.73 17.20
N LYS A 166 0.66 -2.45 16.78
CA LYS A 166 -0.63 -1.91 16.39
C LYS A 166 -1.21 -1.11 17.54
N ALA A 167 -1.50 0.15 17.27
CA ALA A 167 -2.07 1.04 18.26
C ALA A 167 -3.57 1.20 18.02
N ARG A 168 -4.37 1.05 19.07
CA ARG A 168 -5.79 1.40 19.01
C ARG A 168 -5.97 2.88 18.66
N PRO A 169 -6.99 3.25 17.87
CA PRO A 169 -7.34 4.65 17.70
C PRO A 169 -7.55 5.33 19.05
N ARG A 170 -7.12 6.58 19.16
CA ARG A 170 -7.28 7.42 20.35
C ARG A 170 -8.48 8.32 20.13
N VAL A 171 -9.43 8.25 21.05
CA VAL A 171 -10.63 9.10 21.02
C VAL A 171 -10.34 10.35 21.84
N THR A 172 -10.64 11.50 21.26
CA THR A 172 -10.56 12.81 21.91
C THR A 172 -11.83 13.60 21.62
N ALA A 173 -12.01 14.74 22.30
CA ALA A 173 -13.09 15.67 21.99
C ALA A 173 -13.06 16.16 20.53
N ASN A 174 -11.89 16.18 19.89
CA ASN A 174 -11.68 16.62 18.51
C ASN A 174 -11.71 15.46 17.49
N GLY A 175 -12.22 14.29 17.90
CA GLY A 175 -12.33 13.10 17.07
C GLY A 175 -11.32 12.00 17.39
N THR A 176 -11.30 11.01 16.51
CA THR A 176 -10.52 9.78 16.67
C THR A 176 -9.29 9.80 15.77
N PHE A 177 -8.10 9.57 16.34
CA PHE A 177 -6.86 9.56 15.57
C PHE A 177 -5.96 8.37 15.89
N LEU A 178 -5.19 7.92 14.89
CA LEU A 178 -4.13 6.93 15.09
C LEU A 178 -2.85 7.61 15.59
N PRO A 179 -2.14 7.04 16.59
CA PRO A 179 -0.89 7.60 17.10
C PRO A 179 0.15 7.88 16.00
N PRO A 180 0.81 9.05 16.01
CA PRO A 180 1.71 9.48 14.93
C PRO A 180 2.83 8.48 14.63
N ARG A 181 3.42 7.88 15.67
CA ARG A 181 4.52 6.90 15.51
C ARG A 181 4.07 5.62 14.79
N TYR A 182 2.88 5.12 15.10
CA TYR A 182 2.33 3.94 14.42
C TYR A 182 1.97 4.28 12.97
N ARG A 183 1.37 5.45 12.73
CA ARG A 183 1.06 5.93 11.39
C ARG A 183 2.29 6.06 10.50
N ALA A 184 3.34 6.72 11.01
CA ALA A 184 4.60 6.89 10.30
C ALA A 184 5.24 5.54 9.94
N TRP A 185 5.24 4.58 10.88
CA TRP A 185 5.74 3.23 10.62
C TRP A 185 4.92 2.49 9.56
N ARG A 186 3.58 2.56 9.63
CA ARG A 186 2.70 1.89 8.65
C ARG A 186 2.90 2.45 7.25
N ASN A 187 2.98 3.77 7.10
CA ASN A 187 3.22 4.39 5.80
C ASN A 187 4.58 3.96 5.23
N HIS A 188 5.63 3.91 6.04
CA HIS A 188 6.93 3.40 5.61
C HIS A 188 6.86 1.91 5.19
N ALA A 189 6.14 1.09 5.94
CA ALA A 189 5.95 -0.33 5.63
C ALA A 189 5.20 -0.54 4.31
N GLU A 190 4.08 0.16 4.11
CA GLU A 190 3.27 0.13 2.88
C GLU A 190 4.11 0.47 1.65
N VAL A 191 4.90 1.55 1.76
CA VAL A 191 5.77 2.00 0.69
C VAL A 191 6.87 0.97 0.37
N GLU A 192 7.46 0.33 1.39
CA GLU A 192 8.49 -0.69 1.18
C GLU A 192 7.91 -1.95 0.51
N ILE A 193 6.70 -2.36 0.92
CA ILE A 193 5.98 -3.46 0.26
C ILE A 193 5.72 -3.11 -1.21
N PHE A 194 5.23 -1.90 -1.48
CA PHE A 194 4.93 -1.44 -2.83
C PHE A 194 6.16 -1.44 -3.74
N LYS A 195 7.29 -0.93 -3.24
CA LYS A 195 8.57 -0.96 -3.94
C LYS A 195 8.95 -2.40 -4.34
N GLN A 196 8.89 -3.32 -3.38
CA GLN A 196 9.25 -4.72 -3.61
C GLN A 196 8.26 -5.45 -4.54
N LEU A 197 7.01 -5.00 -4.62
CA LEU A 197 6.08 -5.48 -5.66
C LEU A 197 6.55 -5.06 -7.06
N GLY A 198 6.92 -3.80 -7.26
CA GLY A 198 7.36 -3.28 -8.57
C GLY A 198 8.69 -3.87 -9.09
N GLU A 199 9.47 -4.48 -8.20
CA GLU A 199 10.72 -5.18 -8.51
C GLU A 199 10.52 -6.67 -8.88
N LYS A 200 9.36 -7.26 -8.58
CA LYS A 200 9.09 -8.66 -8.89
C LYS A 200 8.79 -8.85 -10.38
N SER A 201 9.47 -9.80 -11.01
CA SER A 201 9.28 -10.14 -12.42
C SER A 201 7.95 -10.85 -12.71
N SER A 202 7.44 -11.58 -11.71
CA SER A 202 6.15 -12.27 -11.76
C SER A 202 5.38 -11.96 -10.49
N LEU A 203 4.11 -11.59 -10.64
CA LEU A 203 3.20 -11.31 -9.56
C LEU A 203 1.94 -12.16 -9.73
N PRO A 204 1.40 -12.75 -8.65
CA PRO A 204 0.06 -13.29 -8.68
C PRO A 204 -0.95 -12.15 -8.85
N VAL A 205 -2.19 -12.50 -9.19
CA VAL A 205 -3.28 -11.51 -9.26
C VAL A 205 -3.52 -10.93 -7.86
N LEU A 206 -3.37 -9.61 -7.75
CA LEU A 206 -3.60 -8.86 -6.53
C LEU A 206 -4.94 -8.11 -6.60
N PRO A 207 -5.63 -7.88 -5.46
CA PRO A 207 -5.30 -8.40 -4.14
C PRO A 207 -5.50 -9.92 -4.03
N LEU A 208 -4.64 -10.59 -3.27
CA LEU A 208 -4.83 -12.00 -2.94
C LEU A 208 -6.19 -12.20 -2.25
N GLN A 209 -6.91 -13.21 -2.69
CA GLN A 209 -8.20 -13.56 -2.09
C GLN A 209 -8.01 -14.38 -0.82
N ARG A 210 -6.96 -15.21 -0.76
CA ARG A 210 -6.62 -16.03 0.42
C ARG A 210 -5.13 -16.29 0.48
N ALA A 211 -4.55 -16.21 1.69
CA ALA A 211 -3.15 -16.54 1.91
C ALA A 211 -2.86 -16.97 3.35
N ALA A 212 -1.92 -17.91 3.52
CA ALA A 212 -1.26 -18.11 4.80
C ALA A 212 -0.14 -17.07 4.95
N VAL A 213 -0.03 -16.45 6.13
CA VAL A 213 0.95 -15.39 6.40
C VAL A 213 1.98 -15.83 7.42
N LYS A 214 3.25 -15.61 7.11
CA LYS A 214 4.38 -15.87 8.01
C LYS A 214 5.12 -14.58 8.29
N VAL A 215 5.15 -14.18 9.55
CA VAL A 215 5.84 -13.01 10.07
C VAL A 215 7.09 -13.45 10.82
N ARG A 216 8.25 -13.00 10.37
CA ARG A 216 9.55 -13.20 11.02
C ARG A 216 10.13 -11.86 11.43
N LEU A 217 10.16 -11.58 12.74
CA LEU A 217 10.89 -10.44 13.28
C LEU A 217 12.37 -10.78 13.37
N ILE A 218 13.24 -9.95 12.83
CA ILE A 218 14.68 -10.21 12.74
C ILE A 218 15.43 -9.07 13.44
N GLY A 219 16.34 -9.42 14.34
CA GLY A 219 17.15 -8.47 15.08
C GLY A 219 16.42 -7.85 16.28
N LYS A 220 16.75 -6.58 16.58
CA LYS A 220 16.27 -5.89 17.78
C LYS A 220 14.86 -5.31 17.59
N HIS A 221 13.91 -5.85 18.34
CA HIS A 221 12.53 -5.36 18.42
C HIS A 221 12.14 -5.00 19.85
N ARG A 222 10.99 -4.34 20.00
CA ARG A 222 10.42 -4.00 21.31
C ARG A 222 9.94 -5.28 22.00
N MET A 223 10.66 -5.71 23.03
CA MET A 223 10.41 -7.00 23.71
C MET A 223 9.20 -6.97 24.67
N ASN A 224 8.77 -5.79 25.12
CA ASN A 224 7.60 -5.61 25.98
C ASN A 224 6.33 -5.29 25.18
N ALA A 225 6.27 -5.67 23.91
CA ALA A 225 5.10 -5.51 23.06
C ALA A 225 4.40 -6.84 22.84
N ASP A 226 3.08 -6.83 22.76
CA ASP A 226 2.30 -8.02 22.49
C ASP A 226 2.53 -8.49 21.04
N GLY A 227 2.75 -9.80 20.87
CA GLY A 227 3.07 -10.38 19.57
C GLY A 227 1.95 -10.22 18.55
N ASP A 228 0.70 -10.33 18.98
CA ASP A 228 -0.50 -10.11 18.17
C ASP A 228 -0.59 -8.66 17.67
N ASN A 229 -0.22 -7.67 18.51
CA ASN A 229 -0.15 -6.27 18.08
C ASN A 229 0.95 -6.05 17.04
N ILE A 230 2.09 -6.74 17.12
CA ILE A 230 3.13 -6.66 16.10
C ILE A 230 2.66 -7.30 14.78
N VAL A 231 2.05 -8.48 14.86
CA VAL A 231 1.47 -9.16 13.69
C VAL A 231 0.41 -8.27 13.06
N GLY A 232 -0.49 -7.69 13.86
CA GLY A 232 -1.55 -6.79 13.39
C GLY A 232 -1.02 -5.60 12.59
N SER A 233 0.11 -5.00 13.00
CA SER A 233 0.76 -3.94 12.21
C SER A 233 1.22 -4.43 10.84
N CYS A 234 1.74 -5.65 10.75
CA CYS A 234 2.17 -6.24 9.49
C CYS A 234 0.96 -6.49 8.58
N LEU A 235 -0.15 -7.00 9.13
CA LEU A 235 -1.37 -7.21 8.37
C LEU A 235 -1.99 -5.89 7.87
N ASP A 236 -2.04 -4.86 8.72
CA ASP A 236 -2.50 -3.53 8.33
C ASP A 236 -1.71 -2.97 7.15
N SER A 237 -0.39 -3.21 7.10
CA SER A 237 0.47 -2.78 5.99
C SER A 237 0.24 -3.57 4.70
N LEU A 238 -0.09 -4.87 4.79
CA LEU A 238 -0.43 -5.69 3.63
C LEU A 238 -1.77 -5.27 3.00
N VAL A 239 -2.76 -4.95 3.85
CA VAL A 239 -4.07 -4.46 3.41
C VAL A 239 -3.92 -3.07 2.78
N ALA A 240 -3.20 -2.15 3.45
CA ALA A 240 -2.94 -0.81 2.93
C ALA A 240 -2.22 -0.84 1.56
N ALA A 241 -1.22 -1.71 1.41
CA ALA A 241 -0.49 -1.88 0.15
C ALA A 241 -1.28 -2.61 -0.95
N GLY A 242 -2.52 -3.04 -0.70
CA GLY A 242 -3.35 -3.76 -1.67
C GLY A 242 -2.88 -5.18 -1.98
N VAL A 243 -2.00 -5.75 -1.16
CA VAL A 243 -1.54 -7.14 -1.33
C VAL A 243 -2.65 -8.12 -1.01
N ILE A 244 -3.45 -7.82 0.01
CA ILE A 244 -4.59 -8.63 0.44
C ILE A 244 -5.79 -7.72 0.70
N LYS A 245 -7.00 -8.22 0.41
CA LYS A 245 -8.20 -7.40 0.47
C LYS A 245 -8.62 -7.05 1.92
N ASN A 246 -8.40 -7.96 2.86
CA ASN A 246 -8.70 -7.78 4.27
C ASN A 246 -7.82 -8.71 5.12
N ASP A 247 -7.69 -8.47 6.42
CA ASP A 247 -6.89 -9.27 7.34
C ASP A 247 -7.71 -10.27 8.19
N ASN A 248 -9.01 -10.39 7.92
CA ASN A 248 -9.89 -11.35 8.60
C ASN A 248 -9.66 -12.81 8.15
N LEU A 249 -10.28 -13.76 8.87
CA LEU A 249 -10.13 -15.20 8.63
C LEU A 249 -10.57 -15.69 7.25
N SER A 250 -11.42 -14.93 6.54
CA SER A 250 -11.81 -15.29 5.17
C SER A 250 -10.64 -15.15 4.20
N TYR A 251 -9.71 -14.23 4.47
CA TYR A 251 -8.54 -13.94 3.62
C TYR A 251 -7.25 -14.49 4.23
N ILE A 252 -7.11 -14.51 5.56
CA ILE A 252 -5.93 -14.99 6.29
C ILE A 252 -6.34 -16.06 7.30
N PRO A 253 -6.54 -17.32 6.86
CA PRO A 253 -6.91 -18.41 7.75
C PRO A 253 -5.75 -18.89 8.64
N GLU A 254 -4.50 -18.62 8.24
CA GLU A 254 -3.30 -19.13 8.92
C GLU A 254 -2.26 -18.03 9.10
N ILE A 255 -1.76 -17.90 10.34
CA ILE A 255 -0.69 -16.94 10.68
C ILE A 255 0.38 -17.64 11.50
N TYR A 256 1.63 -17.47 11.07
CA TYR A 256 2.82 -17.93 11.79
C TYR A 256 3.66 -16.74 12.22
N PHE A 257 4.08 -16.72 13.48
CA PHE A 257 4.91 -15.65 14.03
C PHE A 257 6.19 -16.22 14.66
N LYS A 258 7.33 -15.60 14.40
CA LYS A 258 8.61 -15.95 15.03
C LYS A 258 9.52 -14.73 15.21
N LEU A 259 10.16 -14.62 16.37
CA LEU A 259 11.29 -13.73 16.61
C LEU A 259 12.62 -14.45 16.35
N ILE A 260 13.51 -13.80 15.62
CA ILE A 260 14.86 -14.24 15.27
C ILE A 260 15.83 -13.18 15.80
N PRO A 261 16.54 -13.41 16.91
CA PRO A 261 17.31 -12.36 17.59
C PRO A 261 18.50 -11.82 16.80
N GLN A 262 19.05 -12.61 15.87
CA GLN A 262 20.22 -12.25 15.06
C GLN A 262 19.83 -12.01 13.59
N GLY A 263 20.46 -11.02 12.96
CA GLY A 263 20.29 -10.70 11.54
C GLY A 263 20.05 -9.22 11.28
N THR A 264 19.80 -8.86 10.02
CA THR A 264 19.46 -7.50 9.60
C THR A 264 18.15 -7.08 10.24
N GLN A 265 18.17 -5.98 11.01
CA GLN A 265 17.01 -5.53 11.76
C GLN A 265 15.83 -5.21 10.83
N GLY A 266 14.71 -5.90 11.01
CA GLY A 266 13.53 -5.76 10.16
C GLY A 266 12.48 -6.83 10.40
N VAL A 267 11.41 -6.78 9.60
CA VAL A 267 10.41 -7.85 9.55
C VAL A 267 10.33 -8.43 8.15
N GLN A 268 10.44 -9.76 8.06
CA GLN A 268 10.15 -10.49 6.84
C GLN A 268 8.71 -11.01 6.91
N ILE A 269 7.92 -10.69 5.89
CA ILE A 269 6.54 -11.13 5.72
C ILE A 269 6.47 -12.01 4.47
N THR A 270 6.12 -13.28 4.65
CA THR A 270 5.93 -14.21 3.54
C THR A 270 4.46 -14.60 3.46
N LEU A 271 3.86 -14.46 2.28
CA LEU A 271 2.53 -14.91 1.96
C LEU A 271 2.61 -16.12 1.04
N LEU A 272 1.88 -17.16 1.41
CA LEU A 272 1.62 -18.32 0.55
C LEU A 272 0.17 -18.20 0.08
N PRO A 273 -0.09 -17.90 -1.21
CA PRO A 273 -1.45 -17.90 -1.73
C PRO A 273 -2.10 -19.27 -1.51
N LEU A 274 -3.36 -19.26 -1.09
CA LEU A 274 -4.14 -20.48 -0.87
C LEU A 274 -5.26 -20.55 -1.92
N PRO A 275 -5.65 -21.76 -2.36
CA PRO A 275 -6.82 -21.91 -3.20
C PRO A 275 -8.07 -21.39 -2.46
N SER A 276 -9.05 -20.90 -3.23
CA SER A 276 -10.38 -20.64 -2.71
C SER A 276 -10.97 -21.93 -2.13
N PRO A 277 -11.69 -21.89 -1.00
CA PRO A 277 -12.37 -23.07 -0.49
C PRO A 277 -13.34 -23.54 -1.58
N GLU A 278 -13.27 -24.82 -1.92
CA GLU A 278 -14.23 -25.43 -2.83
C GLU A 278 -15.63 -25.25 -2.21
N GLY A 279 -16.46 -24.38 -2.78
CA GLY A 279 -17.82 -24.14 -2.28
C GLY A 279 -18.30 -22.69 -2.19
N SER A 280 -17.51 -21.67 -2.52
CA SER A 280 -18.01 -20.30 -2.65
C SER A 280 -18.85 -20.14 -3.93
N LYS A 281 -20.14 -20.47 -3.85
CA LYS A 281 -21.18 -19.88 -4.70
C LYS A 281 -21.60 -18.52 -4.13
#